data_AF-A0A519LA16-F1
#
_entry.id   AF-A0A519LA16-F1
#
_cell.length_a   1.000
_cell.length_b   1.000
_cell.length_c   1.000
_cell.angle_alpha   90.00
_cell.angle_beta   90.00
_cell.angle_gamma   90.00
#
_symmetry.space_group_name_H-M   'P 1'
#
loop_
_entity.id
_entity.type
_entity.pdbx_description
1 polymer ?
#
loop_
_entity_poly.entity_id
_entity_poly.type
_entity_poly.pdbx_seq_one_letter_code
_entity_poly.pdbx_strand_id
1 'polypeptide(L)'
;MTQRFALIGTILFLAITSNIWMITISLHFKGTWIITSLMMFAGFIVLYWDKNRIAELYSDNHLQKKKYAPAVSKLWINAGIIYIISLFTLCYTGPKTDLISKSIAIMTYFILGATLLYTNFAFWKNSDKSIKSQYQQ
;
A
#
# COMPACT_ATOMS: atom_id res chain seq x y z
N MET A 1 -7.28 -4.70 -8.55
CA MET A 1 -6.75 -4.80 -7.17
C MET A 1 -5.28 -5.19 -7.26
N THR A 2 -4.47 -4.65 -6.36
CA THR A 2 -3.04 -4.31 -6.54
C THR A 2 -2.07 -5.50 -6.38
N GLN A 3 -2.11 -6.46 -7.31
CA GLN A 3 -1.23 -7.64 -7.34
C GLN A 3 0.28 -7.31 -7.25
N ARG A 4 0.70 -6.16 -7.79
CA ARG A 4 2.10 -5.69 -7.69
C ARG A 4 2.50 -5.22 -6.30
N PHE A 5 1.55 -4.65 -5.55
CA PHE A 5 1.81 -4.16 -4.20
C PHE A 5 1.81 -5.30 -3.17
N ALA A 6 1.10 -6.40 -3.43
CA ALA A 6 1.15 -7.60 -2.57
C ALA A 6 2.55 -8.22 -2.52
N LEU A 7 3.26 -8.23 -3.65
CA LEU A 7 4.62 -8.76 -3.72
C LEU A 7 5.61 -7.87 -2.97
N ILE A 8 5.49 -6.54 -3.12
CA ILE A 8 6.29 -5.55 -2.38
C ILE A 8 6.05 -5.72 -0.86
N GLY A 9 4.80 -5.90 -0.44
CA GLY A 9 4.44 -6.16 0.95
C GLY A 9 5.07 -7.45 1.50
N THR A 10 5.08 -8.52 0.70
CA THR A 10 5.67 -9.81 1.08
C THR A 10 7.19 -9.73 1.27
N ILE A 11 7.90 -9.04 0.36
CA ILE A 11 9.34 -8.81 0.48
C ILE A 11 9.65 -7.98 1.74
N LEU A 12 8.89 -6.91 1.98
CA LEU A 12 9.10 -6.02 3.13
C LEU A 12 8.80 -6.74 4.45
N PHE A 13 7.76 -7.57 4.49
CA PHE A 13 7.44 -8.44 5.62
C PHE A 13 8.57 -9.44 5.91
N LEU A 14 9.14 -10.06 4.86
CA LEU A 14 10.25 -11.00 5.00
C LEU A 14 11.50 -10.29 5.56
N ALA A 15 11.82 -9.08 5.10
CA ALA A 15 12.95 -8.29 5.58
C ALA A 15 12.80 -7.92 7.07
N ILE A 16 11.62 -7.47 7.49
CA ILE A 16 11.33 -7.17 8.90
C ILE A 16 11.43 -8.43 9.76
N THR A 17 10.83 -9.53 9.31
CA THR A 17 10.85 -10.81 10.03
C THR A 17 12.28 -11.33 10.18
N SER A 18 13.11 -11.19 9.15
CA SER A 18 14.54 -11.56 9.20
C SER A 18 15.32 -10.79 10.27
N ASN A 19 15.10 -9.47 10.38
CA ASN A 19 15.72 -8.65 11.41
C ASN A 19 15.31 -9.09 12.82
N ILE A 20 14.01 -9.32 13.04
CA ILE A 20 13.49 -9.77 14.33
C ILE A 20 14.05 -11.15 14.67
N TRP A 21 14.10 -12.06 13.69
CA TRP A 21 14.68 -13.39 13.85
C TRP A 21 16.15 -13.32 14.28
N MET A 22 16.97 -12.47 13.63
CA MET A 22 18.38 -12.27 13.97
C MET A 22 18.56 -11.73 15.40
N ILE A 23 17.73 -10.79 15.83
CA ILE A 23 17.74 -10.28 17.21
C ILE A 23 17.38 -11.39 18.21
N THR A 24 16.40 -12.24 17.86
CA THR A 24 15.96 -13.34 18.75
C THR A 24 17.01 -14.44 18.91
N ILE A 25 17.84 -14.69 17.89
CA ILE A 25 19.05 -15.54 18.00
C ILE A 25 20.05 -14.89 18.94
N SER A 26 20.36 -13.61 18.68
CA SER A 26 21.44 -12.87 19.34
C SER A 26 21.22 -12.71 20.84
N LEU A 27 19.97 -12.43 21.25
CA LEU A 27 19.61 -12.21 22.66
C LEU A 27 19.17 -13.51 23.38
N HIS A 28 19.18 -14.66 22.68
CA HIS A 28 18.84 -15.97 23.21
C HIS A 28 17.53 -15.98 24.03
N PHE A 29 16.49 -15.33 23.50
CA PHE A 29 15.15 -15.36 24.11
C PHE A 29 14.59 -16.78 24.01
N LYS A 30 14.53 -17.49 25.16
CA LYS A 30 13.99 -18.85 25.24
C LYS A 30 12.54 -18.88 24.71
N GLY A 31 12.29 -19.73 23.73
CA GLY A 31 10.96 -19.95 23.12
C GLY A 31 10.62 -19.03 21.95
N THR A 32 10.99 -17.74 22.00
CA THR A 32 10.66 -16.78 20.93
C THR A 32 11.36 -17.10 19.62
N TRP A 33 12.59 -17.62 19.69
CA TRP A 33 13.36 -17.97 18.49
C TRP A 33 12.70 -19.08 17.64
N ILE A 34 11.95 -20.00 18.26
CA ILE A 34 11.21 -21.05 17.54
C ILE A 34 10.08 -20.42 16.72
N ILE A 35 9.33 -19.50 17.34
CA ILE A 35 8.16 -18.86 16.72
C ILE A 35 8.61 -17.98 15.55
N THR A 36 9.68 -17.20 15.74
CA THR A 36 10.22 -16.33 14.68
C THR A 36 10.82 -17.15 13.53
N SER A 37 11.44 -18.30 13.81
CA SER A 37 11.90 -19.24 12.77
C SER A 37 10.73 -19.78 11.93
N LEU A 38 9.63 -20.18 12.59
CA LEU A 38 8.42 -20.66 11.92
C LEU A 38 7.77 -19.56 11.07
N MET A 39 7.73 -18.34 11.59
CA MET A 39 7.23 -17.16 10.87
C MET A 39 8.08 -16.83 9.64
N MET A 40 9.41 -16.96 9.75
CA MET A 40 10.32 -16.78 8.62
C MET A 40 10.09 -17.85 7.55
N PHE A 41 9.90 -19.10 7.96
CA PHE A 41 9.58 -20.21 7.05
C PHE A 41 8.25 -20.00 6.31
N ALA A 42 7.21 -19.53 7.00
CA ALA A 42 5.95 -19.14 6.39
C ALA A 42 6.13 -18.02 5.34
N GLY A 43 6.98 -17.02 5.64
CA GLY A 43 7.35 -15.97 4.69
C GLY A 43 7.98 -16.52 3.41
N PHE A 44 8.85 -17.52 3.51
CA PHE A 44 9.45 -18.19 2.34
C PHE A 44 8.43 -18.99 1.53
N ILE A 45 7.49 -19.68 2.17
CA ILE A 45 6.43 -20.42 1.47
C ILE A 45 5.57 -19.46 0.64
N VAL A 46 5.17 -18.32 1.21
CA VAL A 46 4.39 -17.29 0.49
C VAL A 46 5.19 -16.73 -0.68
N LEU A 47 6.48 -16.45 -0.48
CA LEU A 47 7.36 -15.98 -1.56
C LEU A 47 7.50 -17.01 -2.69
N TYR A 48 7.64 -18.30 -2.34
CA TYR A 48 7.70 -19.39 -3.30
C TYR A 48 6.38 -19.57 -4.04
N TRP A 49 5.24 -19.42 -3.34
CA TRP A 49 3.92 -19.47 -3.93
C TRP A 49 3.70 -18.35 -4.96
N ASP A 50 4.24 -17.16 -4.70
CA ASP A 50 4.19 -16.02 -5.63
C ASP A 50 5.26 -16.08 -6.76
N LYS A 51 6.13 -17.10 -6.80
CA LYS A 51 7.20 -17.24 -7.81
C LYS A 51 6.68 -17.25 -9.26
N ASN A 52 5.52 -17.84 -9.53
CA ASN A 52 4.91 -17.82 -10.86
C ASN A 52 4.60 -16.39 -11.33
N ARG A 53 4.28 -15.47 -10.42
CA ARG A 53 4.00 -14.06 -10.72
C ARG A 53 5.27 -13.23 -10.89
N ILE A 54 6.37 -13.64 -10.24
CA ILE A 54 7.70 -13.05 -10.46
C ILE A 54 8.20 -13.42 -11.87
N ALA A 55 7.97 -14.65 -12.31
CA ALA A 55 8.30 -15.10 -13.66
C ALA A 55 7.53 -14.33 -14.75
N GLU A 56 6.24 -14.02 -14.52
CA GLU A 56 5.45 -13.15 -15.42
C GLU A 56 5.95 -11.69 -15.47
N LEU A 57 6.64 -11.22 -14.43
CA LEU A 57 7.21 -9.86 -14.40
C LEU A 57 8.57 -9.78 -15.11
N TYR A 58 9.31 -10.90 -15.14
CA TYR A 58 10.64 -11.00 -15.76
C TYR A 58 10.60 -11.49 -17.21
N SER A 59 9.56 -12.25 -17.59
CA SER A 59 9.36 -12.67 -18.97
C SER A 59 8.72 -11.53 -19.78
N ASP A 60 9.55 -10.77 -20.47
CA ASP A 60 9.17 -9.75 -21.46
C ASP A 60 8.65 -10.39 -22.77
N ASN A 61 7.80 -11.42 -22.65
CA ASN A 61 7.26 -12.16 -23.78
C ASN A 61 5.75 -12.09 -23.76
N HIS A 62 5.21 -11.12 -24.50
CA HIS A 62 4.11 -11.24 -25.47
C HIS A 62 2.86 -12.10 -25.16
N LEU A 63 2.61 -12.51 -23.93
CA LEU A 63 1.36 -13.13 -23.55
C LEU A 63 0.36 -11.99 -23.33
N GLN A 64 -0.39 -11.73 -24.41
CA GLN A 64 -1.68 -11.06 -24.47
C GLN A 64 -2.10 -10.52 -23.11
N LYS A 65 -1.92 -9.20 -22.93
CA LYS A 65 -2.29 -8.42 -21.75
C LYS A 65 -3.77 -8.69 -21.45
N LYS A 66 -4.05 -9.79 -20.75
CA LYS A 66 -5.41 -10.22 -20.48
C LYS A 66 -5.94 -9.16 -19.53
N LYS A 67 -6.89 -8.36 -20.03
CA LYS A 67 -7.39 -7.12 -19.45
C LYS A 67 -8.26 -7.44 -18.23
N TYR A 68 -7.67 -8.11 -17.24
CA TYR A 68 -8.32 -8.50 -15.99
C TYR A 68 -8.28 -7.39 -14.93
N ALA A 69 -7.60 -6.28 -15.21
CA ALA A 69 -7.62 -5.12 -14.35
C ALA A 69 -8.51 -4.03 -14.98
N PRO A 70 -9.60 -3.59 -14.33
CA PRO A 70 -10.18 -2.30 -14.67
C PRO A 70 -9.06 -1.26 -14.57
N ALA A 71 -8.93 -0.42 -15.59
CA ALA A 71 -7.94 0.64 -15.60
C ALA A 71 -8.15 1.48 -14.34
N VAL A 72 -7.21 1.38 -13.40
CA VAL A 72 -7.21 2.19 -12.18
C VAL A 72 -7.34 3.65 -12.61
N SER A 73 -8.41 4.29 -12.18
CA SER A 73 -8.69 5.65 -12.57
C SER A 73 -7.55 6.55 -12.08
N LYS A 74 -7.09 7.45 -12.94
CA LYS A 74 -6.00 8.40 -12.61
C LYS A 74 -6.30 9.19 -11.33
N LEU A 75 -7.59 9.38 -11.03
CA LEU A 75 -8.10 9.96 -9.78
C LEU A 75 -7.62 9.23 -8.53
N TRP A 76 -7.65 7.88 -8.53
CA TRP A 76 -7.26 7.10 -7.36
C TRP A 76 -5.75 7.11 -7.13
N ILE A 77 -4.97 7.12 -8.21
CA ILE A 77 -3.51 7.28 -8.17
C ILE A 77 -3.14 8.67 -7.62
N ASN A 78 -3.77 9.74 -8.11
CA ASN A 78 -3.54 11.09 -7.60
C ASN A 78 -3.90 11.23 -6.12
N ALA A 79 -5.04 10.66 -5.71
CA ALA A 79 -5.45 10.65 -4.31
C ALA A 79 -4.40 9.97 -3.42
N GLY A 80 -3.88 8.81 -3.84
CA GLY A 80 -2.82 8.10 -3.12
C GLY A 80 -1.54 8.93 -2.95
N ILE A 81 -1.09 9.62 -3.99
CA ILE A 81 0.11 10.48 -3.93
C ILE A 81 -0.10 11.64 -2.94
N ILE A 82 -1.27 12.29 -2.98
CA ILE A 82 -1.61 13.39 -2.07
C ILE A 82 -1.61 12.92 -0.60
N TYR A 83 -2.16 11.73 -0.32
CA TYR A 83 -2.13 11.16 1.03
C TYR A 83 -0.70 10.90 1.52
N ILE A 84 0.16 10.31 0.69
CA ILE A 84 1.56 10.04 1.06
C ILE A 84 2.30 11.34 1.38
N ILE A 85 2.14 12.38 0.56
CA ILE A 85 2.79 13.68 0.79
C ILE A 85 2.29 14.29 2.10
N SER A 86 0.99 14.29 2.33
CA SER A 86 0.41 14.83 3.56
C SER A 86 0.88 14.10 4.83
N LEU A 87 1.01 12.77 4.78
CA LEU A 87 1.56 11.96 5.86
C LEU A 87 3.02 12.31 6.14
N PHE A 88 3.80 12.51 5.08
CA PHE A 88 5.21 12.87 5.21
C PHE A 88 5.38 14.25 5.86
N THR A 89 4.57 15.23 5.46
CA THR A 89 4.54 16.56 6.10
C THR A 89 4.17 16.45 7.58
N LEU A 90 3.17 15.62 7.92
CA LEU A 90 2.70 15.46 9.29
C LEU A 90 3.74 14.77 10.19
N CYS A 91 4.43 13.76 9.65
CA CYS A 91 5.55 13.09 10.33
C CYS A 91 6.72 14.06 10.59
N TYR A 92 7.02 14.95 9.64
CA TYR A 92 8.10 15.92 9.80
C TYR A 92 7.75 17.02 10.81
N THR A 93 6.50 17.50 10.81
CA THR A 93 6.08 18.59 11.69
C THR A 93 6.07 18.19 13.17
N GLY A 94 5.69 16.95 13.50
CA GLY A 94 5.65 16.44 14.88
C GLY A 94 4.76 17.27 15.83
N PRO A 95 4.62 16.88 17.11
CA PRO A 95 3.88 17.66 18.11
C PRO A 95 4.75 18.82 18.63
N LYS A 96 5.18 19.72 17.74
CA LYS A 96 5.87 20.95 18.14
C LYS A 96 4.84 22.03 18.49
N THR A 97 5.02 22.69 19.63
CA THR A 97 4.07 23.66 20.21
C THR A 97 4.14 25.06 19.57
N ASP A 98 4.99 25.26 18.56
CA ASP A 98 5.15 26.53 17.88
C ASP A 98 3.89 26.90 17.06
N LEU A 99 3.53 28.19 17.03
CA LEU A 99 2.37 28.68 16.26
C LEU A 99 2.47 28.35 14.76
N ILE A 100 3.70 28.31 14.24
CA ILE A 100 3.99 28.03 12.84
C ILE A 100 3.73 26.55 12.50
N SER A 101 4.18 25.61 13.35
CA SER A 101 3.93 24.17 13.15
C SER A 101 2.45 23.82 13.26
N LYS A 102 1.71 24.46 14.17
CA LYS A 102 0.25 24.31 14.27
C LYS A 102 -0.46 24.78 13.01
N SER A 103 -0.10 25.93 12.45
CA SER A 103 -0.70 26.46 11.22
C SER A 103 -0.46 25.53 10.03
N ILE A 104 0.76 25.02 9.88
CA ILE A 104 1.12 24.05 8.83
C ILE A 104 0.30 22.77 8.97
N ALA A 105 0.19 22.22 10.19
CA ALA A 105 -0.60 21.01 10.42
C ALA A 105 -2.08 21.20 10.10
N ILE A 106 -2.68 22.34 10.49
CA ILE A 106 -4.08 22.68 10.17
C ILE A 106 -4.29 22.75 8.66
N MET A 107 -3.38 23.40 7.93
CA MET A 107 -3.43 23.46 6.47
C MET A 107 -3.32 22.06 5.84
N THR A 108 -2.46 21.19 6.36
CA THR A 108 -2.34 19.80 5.91
C THR A 108 -3.63 19.00 6.14
N TYR A 109 -4.26 19.11 7.31
CA TYR A 109 -5.55 18.46 7.59
C TYR A 109 -6.68 18.99 6.68
N PHE A 110 -6.68 20.28 6.37
CA PHE A 110 -7.64 20.86 5.44
C PHE A 110 -7.49 20.32 4.02
N ILE A 111 -6.25 20.23 3.51
CA ILE A 111 -5.94 19.65 2.19
C ILE A 111 -6.35 18.17 2.12
N LEU A 112 -6.10 17.42 3.21
CA LEU A 112 -6.56 16.05 3.37
C LEU A 112 -8.08 15.93 3.29
N GLY A 113 -8.81 16.76 4.04
CA GLY A 113 -10.27 16.79 4.04
C GLY A 113 -10.85 17.14 2.66
N ALA A 114 -10.28 18.15 2.00
CA ALA A 114 -10.70 18.54 0.64
C ALA A 114 -10.45 17.42 -0.38
N THR A 115 -9.31 16.71 -0.28
CA THR A 115 -8.97 15.60 -1.17
C THR A 115 -9.88 14.39 -0.95
N LEU A 116 -10.23 14.09 0.31
CA LEU A 116 -11.22 13.05 0.65
C LEU A 116 -12.58 13.38 0.06
N LEU A 117 -13.07 14.60 0.27
CA LEU A 117 -14.37 15.05 -0.26
C LEU A 117 -14.39 15.01 -1.78
N TYR A 118 -13.33 15.52 -2.44
CA TYR A 118 -13.23 15.50 -3.89
C TYR A 118 -13.22 14.07 -4.45
N THR A 119 -12.41 13.18 -3.88
CA THR A 119 -12.29 11.80 -4.36
C THR A 119 -13.59 11.03 -4.14
N ASN A 120 -14.25 11.22 -2.99
CA ASN A 120 -15.53 10.60 -2.66
C ASN A 120 -16.67 11.14 -3.54
N PHE A 121 -16.74 12.45 -3.75
CA PHE A 121 -17.73 13.07 -4.63
C PHE A 121 -17.55 12.67 -6.10
N ALA A 122 -16.29 12.63 -6.59
CA ALA A 122 -15.98 12.18 -7.93
C ALA A 122 -16.32 10.68 -8.14
N PHE A 123 -16.11 9.86 -7.12
CA PHE A 123 -16.52 8.45 -7.12
C PHE A 123 -18.05 8.31 -7.17
N TRP A 124 -18.77 9.02 -6.30
CA TRP A 124 -20.24 9.01 -6.27
C TRP A 124 -20.84 9.46 -7.61
N LYS A 125 -20.33 10.54 -8.20
CA LYS A 125 -20.78 11.06 -9.50
C LYS A 125 -20.48 10.11 -10.66
N ASN A 126 -19.37 9.38 -10.62
CA ASN A 126 -19.05 8.39 -11.66
C ASN A 126 -19.84 7.08 -11.47
N SER A 127 -20.20 6.73 -10.23
CA SER A 127 -21.07 5.59 -9.92
C SER A 127 -22.49 5.78 -10.47
N ASP A 128 -23.06 6.98 -10.39
CA ASP A 128 -24.39 7.29 -10.97
C ASP A 128 -24.40 7.09 -12.50
N LYS A 129 -23.32 7.52 -13.18
CA LYS A 129 -23.16 7.39 -14.63
C LYS A 129 -23.01 5.93 -15.08
N SER A 130 -22.25 5.10 -14.34
CA SER A 130 -22.10 3.69 -14.70
C SER A 130 -23.41 2.92 -14.53
N ILE A 131 -24.22 3.27 -13.53
CA ILE A 131 -25.54 2.65 -13.31
C ILE A 131 -26.48 2.98 -14.47
N LYS A 132 -26.59 4.24 -14.89
CA LYS A 132 -27.46 4.64 -16.03
C LYS A 132 -27.08 4.00 -17.37
N SER A 133 -25.80 3.76 -17.61
CA SER A 133 -25.31 3.07 -18.82
C SER A 133 -25.73 1.61 -18.92
N GLN A 134 -26.02 0.94 -17.80
CA GLN A 134 -26.40 -0.47 -17.78
C GLN A 134 -27.90 -0.70 -18.07
N TYR A 135 -28.75 0.34 -17.89
CA TYR A 135 -30.20 0.28 -18.14
C TYR A 135 -30.60 0.76 -19.56
N GLN A 136 -29.63 1.15 -20.40
CA GLN A 136 -29.86 1.54 -21.80
C GLN A 136 -29.37 0.50 -22.83
N GLN A 137 -29.03 -0.71 -22.36
CA GLN A 137 -28.88 -1.91 -23.19
C GLN A 137 -30.08 -2.83 -22.95
#